data_AF-A0A7Y2KNX4-F1
#
_entry.id   AF-A0A7Y2KNX4-F1
#
_cell.length_a   1.000
_cell.length_b   1.000
_cell.length_c   1.000
_cell.angle_alpha   90.00
_cell.angle_beta   90.00
_cell.angle_gamma   90.00
#
_symmetry.space_group_name_H-M   'P 1'
#
loop_
_entity.id
_entity.type
_entity.pdbx_description
1 polymer ?
#
loop_
_entity_poly.entity_id
_entity_poly.type
_entity_poly.pdbx_seq_one_letter_code
_entity_poly.pdbx_strand_id
1 'polypeptide(L)'
;MDRNLRLRLLIEAGDRATRPLRDIAGGSSAASRALKTTRDRLAELQRAQGDIAGFRALKIGLRSTEAELQTARQRVTELGRAMGQTQNPTRAMTRDFQRAKQEAERLERQHAQETRQLGDLRTRLRDAGIATTDLARHERELRRQVEGTNQELNDQERRLARTADRERRMAAGRARFSRAQG
;
A
#
# COMPACT_ATOMS: atom_id res chain seq x y z
N MET A 1 -18.62 17.73 -15.15
CA MET A 1 -19.30 16.42 -15.11
C MET A 1 -18.25 15.32 -15.22
N ASP A 2 -18.44 14.20 -14.52
CA ASP A 2 -17.83 12.88 -14.81
C ASP A 2 -16.43 12.49 -14.27
N ARG A 3 -16.13 12.76 -13.00
CA ARG A 3 -15.13 11.97 -12.24
C ARG A 3 -15.66 11.30 -10.97
N ASN A 4 -16.76 11.81 -10.40
CA ASN A 4 -17.46 11.19 -9.27
C ASN A 4 -18.38 10.02 -9.65
N LEU A 5 -18.62 9.76 -10.95
CA LEU A 5 -19.47 8.68 -11.42
C LEU A 5 -18.74 7.35 -11.63
N ARG A 6 -17.40 7.34 -11.69
CA ARG A 6 -16.61 6.10 -11.83
C ARG A 6 -16.27 5.41 -10.50
N LEU A 7 -16.41 6.11 -9.38
CA LEU A 7 -16.10 5.57 -8.04
C LEU A 7 -17.32 5.06 -7.25
N ARG A 8 -18.54 5.25 -7.77
CA ARG A 8 -19.74 4.58 -7.23
C ARG A 8 -19.98 3.16 -7.77
N LEU A 9 -19.12 2.68 -8.68
CA LEU A 9 -19.26 1.35 -9.30
C LEU A 9 -18.40 0.24 -8.65
N LEU A 10 -17.69 0.52 -7.55
CA LEU A 10 -16.94 -0.51 -6.81
C LEU A 10 -17.62 -0.95 -5.49
N ILE A 11 -18.80 -0.41 -5.15
CA ILE A 11 -19.59 -0.80 -3.96
C ILE A 11 -20.95 -1.43 -4.34
N GLU A 12 -21.23 -1.65 -5.63
CA GLU A 12 -22.36 -2.49 -6.09
C GLU A 12 -21.86 -3.60 -7.02
N ALA A 13 -21.05 -4.51 -6.49
CA ALA A 13 -20.74 -5.76 -7.19
C ALA A 13 -20.71 -6.96 -6.23
N GLY A 14 -21.50 -6.90 -5.17
CA GLY A 14 -21.72 -8.02 -4.25
C GLY A 14 -22.56 -9.15 -4.84
N ASP A 15 -23.22 -8.98 -5.99
CA ASP A 15 -24.17 -10.00 -6.47
C ASP A 15 -24.29 -10.15 -8.00
N ARG A 16 -23.29 -9.69 -8.78
CA ARG A 16 -23.27 -9.89 -10.25
C ARG A 16 -22.02 -10.57 -10.81
N ALA A 17 -21.05 -10.94 -9.97
CA ALA A 17 -19.83 -11.62 -10.41
C ALA A 17 -20.02 -13.11 -10.77
N THR A 18 -21.17 -13.72 -10.46
CA THR A 18 -21.44 -15.13 -10.75
C THR A 18 -22.02 -15.37 -12.15
N ARG A 19 -22.49 -14.33 -12.85
CA ARG A 19 -23.15 -14.47 -14.16
C ARG A 19 -22.23 -14.61 -15.39
N PRO A 20 -20.99 -14.08 -15.46
CA PRO A 20 -20.12 -14.33 -16.61
C PRO A 20 -19.34 -15.67 -16.55
N LEU A 21 -19.42 -16.40 -15.43
CA LEU A 21 -18.74 -17.71 -15.30
C LEU A 21 -19.41 -18.83 -16.11
N ARG A 22 -20.55 -18.55 -16.76
CA ARG A 22 -21.25 -19.50 -17.63
C ARG A 22 -20.72 -19.54 -19.06
N ASP A 23 -19.91 -18.56 -19.47
CA ASP A 23 -19.40 -18.42 -20.85
C ASP A 23 -17.94 -18.85 -21.02
N ILE A 24 -17.31 -19.48 -20.01
CA ILE A 24 -15.99 -20.13 -20.15
C ILE A 24 -16.15 -21.49 -20.86
N ALA A 25 -16.85 -21.48 -22.00
CA ALA A 25 -16.69 -22.46 -23.06
C ALA A 25 -15.59 -22.02 -24.05
N GLY A 26 -15.03 -20.81 -23.90
CA GLY A 26 -14.02 -20.22 -24.78
C GLY A 26 -12.57 -20.37 -24.30
N GLY A 27 -12.04 -21.60 -24.24
CA GLY A 27 -10.60 -21.89 -24.28
C GLY A 27 -9.68 -21.33 -23.18
N SER A 28 -8.41 -21.75 -23.21
CA SER A 28 -7.34 -21.39 -22.27
C SER A 28 -7.11 -19.87 -22.13
N SER A 29 -7.40 -19.08 -23.17
CA SER A 29 -7.17 -17.63 -23.19
C SER A 29 -8.09 -16.83 -22.25
N ALA A 30 -9.37 -17.20 -22.10
CA ALA A 30 -10.31 -16.52 -21.21
C ALA A 30 -9.95 -16.76 -19.72
N ALA A 31 -9.57 -17.99 -19.39
CA ALA A 31 -9.11 -18.35 -18.05
C ALA A 31 -7.81 -17.64 -17.67
N SER A 32 -6.85 -17.52 -18.60
CA SER A 32 -5.62 -16.75 -18.37
C SER A 32 -5.89 -15.25 -18.15
N ARG A 33 -6.87 -14.67 -18.85
CA ARG A 33 -7.29 -13.27 -18.63
C ARG A 33 -7.92 -13.08 -17.26
N ALA A 34 -8.81 -13.98 -16.84
CA ALA A 34 -9.43 -13.92 -15.51
C ALA A 34 -8.38 -14.01 -14.39
N LEU A 35 -7.44 -14.96 -14.48
CA LEU A 35 -6.33 -15.08 -13.54
C LEU A 35 -5.46 -13.82 -13.50
N LYS A 36 -5.17 -13.23 -14.67
CA LYS A 36 -4.43 -11.97 -14.74
C LYS A 36 -5.16 -10.86 -13.98
N THR A 37 -6.46 -10.68 -14.24
CA THR A 37 -7.28 -9.68 -13.55
C THR A 37 -7.30 -9.88 -12.04
N THR A 38 -7.46 -11.13 -11.56
CA THR A 38 -7.46 -11.43 -10.12
C THR A 38 -6.08 -11.17 -9.49
N ARG A 39 -4.99 -11.49 -10.18
CA ARG A 39 -3.62 -11.18 -9.73
C ARG A 39 -3.35 -9.67 -9.70
N ASP A 40 -3.76 -8.95 -10.73
CA ASP A 40 -3.60 -7.50 -10.83
C ASP A 40 -4.37 -6.81 -9.68
N ARG A 41 -5.62 -7.24 -9.41
CA ARG A 41 -6.41 -6.78 -8.26
C ARG A 41 -5.74 -7.10 -6.92
N LEU A 42 -5.24 -8.33 -6.74
CA LEU A 42 -4.54 -8.70 -5.52
C LEU A 42 -3.31 -7.83 -5.28
N ALA A 43 -2.53 -7.55 -6.34
CA ALA A 43 -1.36 -6.69 -6.26
C ALA A 43 -1.73 -5.25 -5.86
N GLU A 44 -2.82 -4.70 -6.40
CA GLU A 44 -3.34 -3.38 -6.00
C GLU A 44 -3.75 -3.35 -4.52
N LEU A 45 -4.47 -4.37 -4.05
CA LEU A 45 -4.87 -4.48 -2.64
C LEU A 45 -3.66 -4.59 -1.71
N GLN A 46 -2.64 -5.35 -2.10
CA GLN A 46 -1.39 -5.47 -1.34
C GLN A 46 -0.59 -4.17 -1.30
N ARG A 47 -0.52 -3.43 -2.42
CA ARG A 47 0.10 -2.09 -2.44
C ARG A 47 -0.60 -1.14 -1.50
N ALA A 48 -1.94 -1.11 -1.55
CA ALA A 48 -2.75 -0.31 -0.64
C ALA A 48 -2.49 -0.68 0.83
N GLN A 49 -2.30 -1.97 1.14
CA GLN A 49 -2.02 -2.44 2.49
C GLN A 49 -0.64 -1.95 2.97
N GLY A 50 0.37 -2.03 2.10
CA GLY A 50 1.70 -1.48 2.35
C GLY A 50 1.68 0.03 2.57
N ASP A 51 0.91 0.75 1.76
CA ASP A 51 0.73 2.19 1.89
C ASP A 51 0.04 2.58 3.22
N ILE A 52 -0.96 1.81 3.68
CA ILE A 52 -1.60 2.02 5.00
C ILE A 52 -0.57 1.80 6.13
N ALA A 53 0.22 0.73 6.05
CA ALA A 53 1.22 0.41 7.05
C ALA A 53 2.31 1.50 7.11
N GLY A 54 2.82 1.93 5.95
CA GLY A 54 3.77 3.03 5.83
C GLY A 54 3.20 4.33 6.39
N PHE A 55 1.91 4.62 6.17
CA PHE A 55 1.26 5.83 6.68
C PHE A 55 1.20 5.86 8.19
N ARG A 56 0.88 4.72 8.80
CA ARG A 56 0.88 4.59 10.27
C ARG A 56 2.28 4.71 10.85
N ALA A 57 3.26 4.02 10.27
CA ALA A 57 4.64 4.08 10.72
C ALA A 57 5.19 5.50 10.64
N LEU A 58 4.99 6.18 9.50
CA LEU A 58 5.43 7.56 9.30
C LEU A 58 4.71 8.54 10.24
N LYS A 59 3.41 8.35 10.49
CA LYS A 59 2.67 9.17 11.46
C LYS A 59 3.20 9.02 12.89
N ILE A 60 3.62 7.81 13.28
CA ILE A 60 4.24 7.56 14.59
C ILE A 60 5.63 8.21 14.64
N GLY A 61 6.45 8.01 13.61
CA GLY A 61 7.78 8.62 13.49
C GLY A 61 7.73 10.14 13.57
N LEU A 62 6.82 10.76 12.80
CA LEU A 62 6.62 12.22 12.78
C LEU A 62 6.32 12.78 14.17
N ARG A 63 5.52 12.09 14.98
CA ARG A 63 5.24 12.51 16.37
C ARG A 63 6.48 12.46 17.26
N SER A 64 7.34 11.45 17.07
CA SER A 64 8.63 11.38 17.79
C SER A 64 9.52 12.54 17.39
N THR A 65 9.68 12.76 16.09
CA THR A 65 10.51 13.85 15.55
C THR A 65 9.97 15.22 15.95
N GLU A 66 8.65 15.41 16.02
CA GLU A 66 8.03 16.63 16.52
C GLU A 66 8.38 16.89 18.00
N ALA A 67 8.33 15.87 18.85
CA ALA A 67 8.71 15.98 20.27
C ALA A 67 10.21 16.26 20.45
N GLU A 68 11.06 15.58 19.69
CA GLU A 68 12.51 15.82 19.66
C GLU A 68 12.82 17.23 19.18
N LEU A 69 12.15 17.69 18.13
CA LEU A 69 12.31 19.03 17.58
C LEU A 69 11.89 20.10 18.59
N GLN A 70 10.77 19.92 19.28
CA GLN A 70 10.34 20.83 20.34
C GLN A 70 11.39 20.93 21.45
N THR A 71 11.94 19.79 21.87
CA THR A 71 13.00 19.72 22.89
C THR A 71 14.29 20.42 22.41
N ALA A 72 14.70 20.19 21.17
CA ALA A 72 15.87 20.84 20.58
C ALA A 72 15.70 22.35 20.50
N ARG A 73 14.52 22.85 20.09
CA ARG A 73 14.19 24.28 20.04
C ARG A 73 14.20 24.95 21.42
N GLN A 74 13.68 24.26 22.44
CA GLN A 74 13.74 24.74 23.82
C GLN A 74 15.20 24.89 24.28
N ARG A 75 16.03 23.87 24.03
CA ARG A 75 17.46 23.90 24.37
C ARG A 75 18.22 25.03 23.67
N VAL A 76 17.95 25.27 22.38
CA VAL A 76 18.53 26.41 21.65
C VAL A 76 18.13 27.73 22.28
N THR A 77 16.86 27.88 22.67
CA THR A 77 16.35 29.10 23.31
C THR A 77 16.99 29.33 24.68
N GLU A 78 17.12 28.28 25.49
CA GLU A 78 17.76 28.34 26.81
C GLU A 78 19.24 28.70 26.72
N LEU A 79 19.99 28.03 25.84
CA LEU A 79 21.41 28.33 25.60
C LEU A 79 21.60 29.75 25.05
N GLY A 80 20.71 30.18 24.15
CA GLY A 80 20.71 31.55 23.61
C GLY A 80 20.50 32.60 24.71
N ARG A 81 19.55 32.37 25.63
CA ARG A 81 19.32 33.26 26.79
C ARG A 81 20.52 33.26 27.74
N ALA A 82 21.06 32.10 28.08
CA ALA A 82 22.22 32.00 28.97
C ALA A 82 23.45 32.72 28.39
N MET A 83 23.67 32.60 27.07
CA MET A 83 24.72 33.35 26.37
C MET A 83 24.46 34.86 26.41
N GLY A 84 23.24 35.33 26.14
CA GLY A 84 22.90 36.76 26.17
C GLY A 84 22.99 37.40 27.56
N GLN A 85 22.79 36.62 28.63
CA GLN A 85 22.94 37.08 30.01
C GLN A 85 24.40 37.10 30.50
N THR A 86 25.32 36.49 29.75
CA THR A 86 26.74 36.43 30.11
C THR A 86 27.52 37.53 29.39
N GLN A 87 28.16 38.44 30.12
CA GLN A 87 28.92 39.56 29.52
C GLN A 87 30.02 39.09 28.54
N ASN A 88 30.71 37.99 28.87
CA ASN A 88 31.76 37.39 28.03
C ASN A 88 31.50 35.89 27.84
N PRO A 89 30.68 35.47 26.86
CA PRO A 89 30.36 34.07 26.63
C PRO A 89 31.63 33.25 26.36
N THR A 90 31.75 32.09 27.01
CA THR A 90 32.93 31.25 26.81
C THR A 90 32.90 30.56 25.44
N ARG A 91 34.08 30.13 24.96
CA ARG A 91 34.17 29.28 23.75
C ARG A 91 33.36 27.98 23.89
N ALA A 92 33.23 27.44 25.11
CA ALA A 92 32.42 26.24 25.36
C ALA A 92 30.93 26.53 25.13
N MET A 93 30.41 27.61 25.72
CA MET A 93 29.00 28.01 25.54
C MET A 93 28.64 28.23 24.07
N THR A 94 29.51 28.91 23.33
CA THR A 94 29.29 29.15 21.88
C THR A 94 29.23 27.83 21.11
N ARG A 95 30.12 26.87 21.40
CA ARG A 95 30.10 25.55 20.74
C ARG A 95 28.83 24.78 21.06
N ASP A 96 28.39 24.79 22.31
CA ASP A 96 27.19 24.06 22.72
C ASP A 96 25.92 24.64 22.10
N PHE A 97 25.83 25.97 22.00
CA PHE A 97 24.76 26.64 21.26
C PHE A 97 24.76 26.28 19.77
N GLN A 98 25.92 26.31 19.11
CA GLN A 98 26.02 25.94 17.69
C GLN A 98 25.64 24.48 17.46
N ARG A 99 26.04 23.56 18.35
CA ARG A 99 25.62 22.14 18.29
C ARG A 99 24.12 21.98 18.45
N ALA A 100 23.52 22.65 19.44
CA ALA A 100 22.08 22.61 19.66
C ALA A 100 21.31 23.16 18.45
N LYS A 101 21.81 24.25 17.84
CA LYS A 101 21.24 24.84 16.64
C LYS A 101 21.30 23.88 15.45
N GLN A 102 22.45 23.27 15.20
CA GLN A 102 22.62 22.30 14.11
C GLN A 102 21.69 21.09 14.27
N GLU A 103 21.52 20.61 15.50
CA GLU A 103 20.60 19.51 15.81
C GLU A 103 19.14 19.89 15.59
N ALA A 104 18.72 21.08 16.04
CA ALA A 104 17.38 21.59 15.76
C ALA A 104 17.14 21.71 14.25
N GLU A 105 18.07 22.29 13.49
CA GLU A 105 17.96 22.39 12.04
C GLU A 105 17.90 21.02 11.34
N ARG A 106 18.63 20.02 11.85
CA ARG A 106 18.56 18.64 11.35
C ARG A 106 17.17 18.05 11.56
N LEU A 107 16.62 18.18 12.77
CA LEU A 107 15.28 17.70 13.12
C LEU A 107 14.18 18.45 12.33
N GLU A 108 14.35 19.76 12.07
CA GLU A 108 13.43 20.52 11.23
C GLU A 108 13.38 20.00 9.79
N ARG A 109 14.55 19.71 9.20
CA ARG A 109 14.63 19.12 7.86
C ARG A 109 13.97 17.74 7.82
N GLN A 110 14.20 16.92 8.84
CA GLN A 110 13.58 15.60 8.97
C GLN A 110 12.05 15.72 9.07
N HIS A 111 11.54 16.55 9.98
CA HIS A 111 10.11 16.80 10.15
C HIS A 111 9.46 17.30 8.85
N ALA A 112 10.11 18.22 8.12
CA ALA A 112 9.62 18.72 6.85
C ALA A 112 9.59 17.63 5.75
N GLN A 113 10.55 16.72 5.75
CA GLN A 113 10.56 15.57 4.83
C GLN A 113 9.45 14.58 5.17
N GLU A 114 9.31 14.19 6.43
CA GLU A 114 8.28 13.27 6.90
C GLU A 114 6.86 13.82 6.65
N THR A 115 6.66 15.12 6.87
CA THR A 115 5.38 15.80 6.59
C THR A 115 5.02 15.73 5.11
N ARG A 116 5.99 15.96 4.21
CA ARG A 116 5.78 15.85 2.75
C ARG A 116 5.43 14.41 2.37
N GLN A 117 6.21 13.44 2.83
CA GLN A 117 5.96 12.01 2.58
C GLN A 117 4.57 11.58 3.09
N LEU A 118 4.13 12.10 4.24
CA LEU A 118 2.81 11.81 4.80
C LEU A 118 1.70 12.41 3.93
N GLY A 119 1.91 13.61 3.39
CA GLY A 119 1.02 14.25 2.41
C GLY A 119 0.87 13.43 1.12
N ASP A 120 1.99 12.97 0.57
CA ASP A 120 2.03 12.16 -0.65
C ASP A 120 1.31 10.82 -0.44
N LEU A 121 1.58 10.16 0.69
CA LEU A 121 0.98 8.88 1.02
C LEU A 121 -0.51 8.99 1.30
N ARG A 122 -0.94 10.09 1.96
CA ARG A 122 -2.37 10.40 2.12
C ARG A 122 -3.06 10.57 0.76
N THR A 123 -2.38 11.19 -0.20
CA THR A 123 -2.92 11.39 -1.55
C THR A 123 -3.04 10.05 -2.29
N ARG A 124 -1.99 9.22 -2.26
CA ARG A 124 -2.03 7.87 -2.84
C ARG A 124 -3.12 6.98 -2.24
N LEU A 125 -3.29 7.01 -0.91
CA LEU A 125 -4.36 6.29 -0.24
C LEU A 125 -5.75 6.80 -0.66
N ARG A 126 -5.92 8.13 -0.79
CA ARG A 126 -7.17 8.72 -1.29
C ARG A 126 -7.46 8.30 -2.73
N ASP A 127 -6.46 8.29 -3.59
CA ASP A 127 -6.60 7.87 -4.99
C ASP A 127 -6.96 6.38 -5.10
N ALA A 128 -6.51 5.57 -4.15
CA ALA A 128 -6.93 4.18 -3.95
C ALA A 128 -8.30 4.03 -3.27
N GLY A 129 -9.02 5.13 -3.00
CA GLY A 129 -10.34 5.13 -2.35
C GLY A 129 -10.33 4.89 -0.84
N ILE A 130 -9.16 4.98 -0.19
CA ILE A 130 -8.98 4.74 1.25
C ILE A 130 -8.93 6.09 1.98
N ALA A 131 -9.94 6.33 2.82
CA ALA A 131 -9.97 7.51 3.67
C ALA A 131 -9.04 7.32 4.88
N THR A 132 -8.09 8.25 5.07
CA THR A 132 -7.18 8.20 6.23
C THR A 132 -7.86 8.55 7.56
N THR A 133 -9.07 9.11 7.53
CA THR A 133 -9.91 9.34 8.73
C THR A 133 -10.43 8.03 9.31
N ASP A 134 -10.77 7.07 8.45
CA ASP A 134 -11.36 5.77 8.80
C ASP A 134 -10.41 4.61 8.50
N LEU A 135 -9.10 4.87 8.61
CA LEU A 135 -8.03 3.98 8.18
C LEU A 135 -8.14 2.57 8.79
N ALA A 136 -8.56 2.47 10.05
CA ALA A 136 -8.76 1.19 10.74
C ALA A 136 -9.90 0.36 10.14
N ARG A 137 -10.99 1.01 9.71
CA ARG A 137 -12.10 0.33 9.03
C ARG A 137 -11.65 -0.16 7.64
N HIS A 138 -11.02 0.72 6.87
CA HIS A 138 -10.51 0.39 5.53
C HIS A 138 -9.45 -0.71 5.58
N GLU A 139 -8.56 -0.73 6.56
CA GLU A 139 -7.58 -1.80 6.72
C GLU A 139 -8.24 -3.16 6.97
N ARG A 140 -9.25 -3.23 7.85
CA ARG A 140 -9.98 -4.48 8.10
C ARG A 140 -10.70 -4.97 6.85
N GLU A 141 -11.30 -4.04 6.11
CA GLU A 141 -11.97 -4.35 4.84
C GLU A 141 -10.98 -4.83 3.78
N LEU A 142 -9.85 -4.13 3.64
CA LEU A 142 -8.78 -4.49 2.72
C LEU A 142 -8.22 -5.88 3.04
N ARG A 143 -8.00 -6.20 4.31
CA ARG A 143 -7.56 -7.53 4.74
C ARG A 143 -8.56 -8.61 4.31
N ARG A 144 -9.86 -8.40 4.54
CA ARG A 144 -10.90 -9.35 4.07
C ARG A 144 -10.91 -9.47 2.55
N GLN A 145 -10.74 -8.38 1.82
CA GLN A 145 -10.67 -8.40 0.36
C GLN A 145 -9.44 -9.15 -0.15
N VAL A 146 -8.28 -8.99 0.48
CA VAL A 146 -7.05 -9.74 0.17
C VAL A 146 -7.25 -11.23 0.42
N GLU A 147 -7.81 -11.60 1.58
CA GLU A 147 -8.11 -12.99 1.94
C GLU A 147 -9.08 -13.63 0.92
N GLY A 148 -10.17 -12.94 0.57
CA GLY A 148 -11.14 -13.40 -0.42
C GLY A 148 -10.55 -13.50 -1.84
N THR A 149 -9.77 -12.51 -2.27
CA THR A 149 -9.12 -12.51 -3.60
C THR A 149 -8.09 -13.63 -3.71
N ASN A 150 -7.35 -13.92 -2.63
CA ASN A 150 -6.43 -15.06 -2.58
C ASN A 150 -7.17 -16.39 -2.71
N GLN A 151 -8.30 -16.55 -2.03
CA GLN A 151 -9.13 -17.76 -2.15
C GLN A 151 -9.64 -17.93 -3.58
N GLU A 152 -10.15 -16.85 -4.18
CA GLU A 152 -10.62 -16.85 -5.57
C GLU A 152 -9.48 -17.22 -6.54
N LEU A 153 -8.30 -16.63 -6.38
CA LEU A 153 -7.14 -16.93 -7.20
C LEU A 153 -6.76 -18.41 -7.12
N ASN A 154 -6.69 -18.97 -5.91
CA ASN A 154 -6.41 -20.39 -5.70
C ASN A 154 -7.47 -21.30 -6.36
N ASP A 155 -8.75 -20.91 -6.30
CA ASP A 155 -9.82 -21.65 -6.96
C ASP A 155 -9.72 -21.61 -8.49
N GLN A 156 -9.42 -20.43 -9.05
CA GLN A 156 -9.21 -20.27 -10.48
C GLN A 156 -8.00 -21.09 -10.96
N GLU A 157 -6.88 -21.07 -10.22
CA GLU A 157 -5.68 -21.85 -10.52
C GLU A 157 -5.96 -23.36 -10.47
N ARG A 158 -6.67 -23.83 -9.44
CA ARG A 158 -7.09 -25.24 -9.33
C ARG A 158 -7.99 -25.65 -10.49
N ARG A 159 -8.94 -24.81 -10.89
CA ARG A 159 -9.83 -25.08 -12.03
C ARG A 159 -9.03 -25.17 -13.32
N LEU A 160 -8.12 -24.23 -13.56
CA LEU A 160 -7.26 -24.23 -14.74
C LEU A 160 -6.38 -25.49 -14.81
N ALA A 161 -5.76 -25.88 -13.70
CA ALA A 161 -4.94 -27.09 -13.63
C ALA A 161 -5.74 -28.36 -13.98
N ARG A 162 -6.96 -28.48 -13.48
CA ARG A 162 -7.86 -29.61 -13.81
C ARG A 162 -8.25 -29.63 -15.29
N THR A 163 -8.55 -28.48 -15.88
CA THR A 163 -8.88 -28.39 -17.31
C THR A 163 -7.67 -28.76 -18.17
N ALA A 164 -6.49 -28.24 -17.85
CA ALA A 164 -5.25 -28.57 -18.55
C ALA A 164 -4.91 -30.07 -18.46
N ASP A 165 -5.11 -30.72 -17.31
CA ASP A 165 -4.90 -32.17 -17.16
C ASP A 165 -5.88 -32.97 -18.04
N ARG A 166 -7.16 -32.57 -18.08
CA ARG A 166 -8.15 -33.21 -18.96
C ARG A 166 -7.78 -33.06 -20.43
N GLU A 167 -7.38 -31.88 -20.87
CA GLU A 167 -6.94 -31.63 -22.25
C GLU A 167 -5.74 -32.51 -22.63
N ARG A 168 -4.74 -32.63 -21.75
CA ARG A 168 -3.58 -33.52 -21.96
C ARG A 168 -3.99 -34.98 -22.10
N ARG A 169 -4.88 -35.47 -21.24
CA ARG A 169 -5.39 -36.86 -21.31
C ARG A 169 -6.16 -37.12 -22.61
N MET A 170 -7.01 -36.17 -23.02
CA MET A 170 -7.76 -36.27 -24.26
C MET A 170 -6.84 -36.25 -25.49
N ALA A 171 -5.83 -35.38 -25.52
CA ALA A 171 -4.83 -35.34 -26.59
C ALA A 171 -4.03 -36.66 -26.67
N ALA A 172 -3.61 -37.21 -25.52
CA ALA A 172 -2.93 -38.50 -25.45
C ALA A 172 -3.82 -39.66 -25.94
N GLY A 173 -5.10 -39.65 -25.57
CA GLY A 173 -6.09 -40.64 -26.04
C GLY A 173 -6.31 -40.56 -27.56
N ARG A 174 -6.48 -39.35 -28.11
CA ARG A 174 -6.60 -39.12 -29.56
C ARG A 174 -5.38 -39.61 -30.32
N ALA A 175 -4.17 -39.32 -29.83
CA ALA A 175 -2.93 -39.77 -30.45
C ALA A 175 -2.75 -41.31 -30.44
N ARG A 176 -3.27 -41.99 -29.40
CA ARG A 176 -3.31 -43.45 -29.33
C ARG A 176 -4.32 -44.04 -30.30
N PHE A 177 -5.51 -43.45 -30.37
CA PHE A 177 -6.56 -43.88 -31.29
C PHE A 177 -6.14 -43.73 -32.75
N SER A 178 -5.54 -42.59 -33.13
CA SER A 178 -5.03 -42.37 -34.49
C SER A 178 -3.91 -43.34 -34.88
N ARG A 179 -3.10 -43.81 -33.92
CA ARG A 179 -2.07 -44.83 -34.16
C ARG A 179 -2.61 -46.26 -34.25
N ALA A 180 -3.78 -46.52 -33.70
CA ALA A 180 -4.41 -47.84 -33.75
C ALA A 180 -5.31 -48.01 -34.99
N GLN A 181 -5.68 -46.91 -35.65
CA GLN A 181 -6.53 -46.90 -36.84
C GLN A 181 -5.77 -46.72 -38.17
N GLY A 182 -4.46 -46.50 -38.12
CA GLY A 182 -3.56 -46.51 -39.28
C GLY A 182 -2.59 -47.67 -39.17
#